data_AF-A9XG68-F1
#
_entry.id   AF-A9XG68-F1
#
_cell.length_a   1.000
_cell.length_b   1.000
_cell.length_c   1.000
_cell.angle_alpha   90.00
_cell.angle_beta   90.00
_cell.angle_gamma   90.00
#
_symmetry.space_group_name_H-M   'P 1'
#
loop_
_entity.id
_entity.type
_entity.pdbx_description
1 polymer ?
#
loop_
_entity_poly.entity_id
_entity_poly.type
_entity_poly.pdbx_seq_one_letter_code
_entity_poly.pdbx_strand_id
1 'polypeptide(L)' 'TLFGCFWTNGQICSATSRLLIHKNIAKEFVDRMVAWSKNIKVSDPLEEGCRLGPVVSE' A
#
# COMPACT_ATOMS: atom_id res chain seq x y z
N THR A 1 7.95 -3.32 1.64
CA THR A 1 6.82 -4.22 1.29
C THR A 1 5.55 -3.43 1.02
N LEU A 2 4.95 -2.73 1.99
CA LEU A 2 3.75 -1.91 1.74
C LEU A 2 4.00 -0.60 0.98
N PHE A 3 5.12 0.08 1.28
CA PHE A 3 5.56 1.26 0.53
C PHE A 3 5.63 0.98 -0.98
N GLY A 4 6.26 -0.12 -1.38
CA GLY A 4 6.39 -0.47 -2.80
C GLY A 4 5.07 -0.79 -3.50
N CYS A 5 4.02 -1.15 -2.76
CA CYS A 5 2.69 -1.40 -3.32
C CYS A 5 1.86 -0.11 -3.43
N PHE A 6 1.90 0.75 -2.40
CA PHE A 6 0.94 1.84 -2.23
C PHE A 6 1.53 3.24 -2.45
N TRP A 7 2.84 3.38 -2.57
CA TRP A 7 3.46 4.66 -2.90
C TRP A 7 2.91 5.18 -4.22
N THR A 8 2.54 6.46 -4.28
CA THR A 8 1.88 7.11 -5.44
C THR A 8 0.63 6.37 -5.94
N ASN A 9 -0.12 5.72 -5.03
CA ASN A 9 -1.29 4.89 -5.38
C ASN A 9 -0.93 3.68 -6.27
N GLY A 10 0.32 3.20 -6.21
CA GLY A 10 0.81 2.15 -7.09
C GLY A 10 0.99 2.59 -8.54
N GLN A 11 0.89 3.89 -8.85
CA GLN A 11 1.07 4.46 -10.19
C GLN A 11 2.56 4.64 -10.54
N ILE A 12 3.34 3.59 -10.29
CA ILE A 12 4.77 3.47 -10.61
C ILE A 12 4.96 2.16 -11.37
N CYS A 13 5.72 2.18 -12.46
CA CYS A 13 5.95 0.98 -13.28
C CYS A 13 6.64 -0.17 -12.53
N SER A 14 7.42 0.16 -11.50
CA SER A 14 8.07 -0.78 -10.58
C SER A 14 7.27 -1.07 -9.31
N ALA A 15 6.00 -0.65 -9.24
CA ALA A 15 5.14 -0.93 -8.10
C ALA A 15 5.00 -2.45 -7.90
N THR A 16 5.09 -2.86 -6.63
CA THR A 16 4.98 -4.27 -6.27
C THR A 16 3.52 -4.70 -6.33
N SER A 17 3.11 -5.37 -7.41
CA SER A 17 1.74 -5.87 -7.60
C SER A 17 1.54 -7.30 -7.07
N ARG A 18 2.62 -8.03 -6.79
CA ARG A 18 2.58 -9.42 -6.29
C ARG A 18 3.68 -9.67 -5.26
N LEU A 19 3.31 -10.36 -4.17
CA LEU A 19 4.23 -10.82 -3.13
C LEU A 19 4.20 -12.34 -3.07
N LEU A 20 5.37 -12.97 -3.13
CA LEU A 20 5.54 -14.40 -2.89
C LEU A 20 5.98 -14.60 -1.44
N ILE A 21 5.19 -15.35 -0.67
CA ILE A 21 5.39 -15.50 0.76
C ILE A 21 5.48 -16.99 1.09
N HIS A 22 6.45 -17.35 1.93
CA HIS A 22 6.60 -18.72 2.39
C HIS A 22 5.40 -19.15 3.25
N LYS A 23 4.85 -20.34 3.00
CA LYS A 23 3.60 -20.83 3.62
C LYS A 23 3.60 -20.74 5.16
N ASN A 24 4.74 -20.97 5.80
CA ASN A 24 4.86 -20.97 7.26
C ASN A 24 4.62 -19.60 7.91
N ILE A 25 4.77 -18.49 7.16
CA ILE A 25 4.58 -17.13 7.67
C ILE A 25 3.43 -16.38 6.99
N ALA A 26 2.77 -17.01 6.01
CA ALA A 26 1.81 -16.33 5.14
C ALA A 26 0.67 -15.66 5.93
N LYS A 27 0.11 -16.37 6.93
CA LYS A 27 -0.99 -15.84 7.74
C LYS A 27 -0.56 -14.60 8.54
N GLU A 28 0.48 -14.72 9.36
CA GLU A 28 0.96 -13.62 10.21
C GLU A 28 1.38 -12.41 9.36
N PHE A 29 2.07 -12.66 8.25
CA PHE A 29 2.51 -11.60 7.36
C PHE A 29 1.33 -10.84 6.75
N VAL A 30 0.32 -11.56 6.24
CA VAL A 30 -0.88 -10.95 5.64
C VAL A 30 -1.67 -10.18 6.70
N ASP A 31 -1.86 -10.75 7.89
CA ASP A 31 -2.59 -10.08 8.99
C ASP A 31 -1.91 -8.74 9.35
N ARG A 32 -0.57 -8.73 9.49
CA ARG A 32 0.20 -7.52 9.77
C ARG A 32 0.14 -6.51 8.62
N MET A 33 0.18 -7.01 7.38
CA MET A 33 0.10 -6.16 6.19
C MET A 33 -1.28 -5.47 6.09
N VAL A 34 -2.36 -6.19 6.38
CA VAL A 34 -3.73 -5.64 6.45
C VAL A 34 -3.89 -4.65 7.60
N ALA A 35 -3.35 -4.96 8.78
CA ALA A 35 -3.41 -4.06 9.91
C ALA A 35 -2.69 -2.73 9.60
N TRP A 36 -1.53 -2.80 8.96
CA TRP A 36 -0.80 -1.60 8.55
C TRP A 36 -1.52 -0.83 7.44
N SER A 37 -2.07 -1.51 6.42
CA SER A 37 -2.74 -0.83 5.31
C SER A 37 -3.96 -0.02 5.74
N LYS A 38 -4.67 -0.47 6.78
CA LYS A 38 -5.80 0.27 7.38
C LYS A 38 -5.39 1.60 8.03
N ASN A 39 -4.11 1.80 8.33
CA ASN A 39 -3.61 3.04 8.93
C ASN A 39 -3.11 4.06 7.89
N ILE A 40 -3.21 3.76 6.59
CA ILE A 40 -2.82 4.70 5.53
C ILE A 40 -3.84 5.85 5.50
N LYS A 41 -3.40 7.08 5.79
CA LYS A 41 -4.23 8.28 5.61
C LYS A 41 -4.48 8.51 4.12
N VAL A 42 -5.73 8.28 3.71
CA VAL A 42 -6.26 8.61 2.39
C VAL A 42 -6.96 9.95 2.50
N SER A 43 -6.49 10.98 1.80
CA SER A 43 -7.03 12.33 1.88
C SER A 43 -6.66 13.16 0.65
N ASP A 44 -7.06 14.44 0.64
CA ASP A 44 -6.57 15.39 -0.35
C ASP A 44 -5.02 15.42 -0.33
N PRO A 45 -4.34 15.39 -1.49
CA PRO A 45 -2.87 15.39 -1.56
C PRO A 45 -2.21 16.65 -0.98
N LEU A 46 -2.95 17.75 -0.82
CA LEU A 46 -2.45 18.99 -0.19
C LEU A 46 -2.56 18.96 1.34
N GLU A 47 -3.29 18.00 1.92
CA GLU A 47 -3.37 17.85 3.37
C GLU A 47 -2.09 17.26 3.97
N GLU A 48 -1.69 17.81 5.12
CA GLU A 48 -0.57 17.27 5.88
C GLU A 48 -0.83 15.81 6.28
N GLY A 49 0.19 14.98 6.07
CA GLY A 49 0.14 13.55 6.37
C GLY A 49 -0.62 12.70 5.37
N CYS A 50 -1.11 13.25 4.25
CA CYS A 50 -1.65 12.43 3.15
C CYS A 50 -0.59 11.41 2.69
N ARG A 51 -0.98 10.13 2.64
CA ARG A 51 -0.09 9.03 2.19
C ARG A 51 -0.58 8.36 0.92
N LEU A 52 -1.85 8.53 0.58
CA LEU A 52 -2.47 7.94 -0.59
C LEU A 52 -3.55 8.92 -1.09
N GLY A 53 -3.37 9.44 -2.30
CA GLY A 53 -4.22 10.45 -2.91
C GLY A 53 -5.12 9.86 -4.00
N PRO A 54 -5.66 10.68 -4.91
CA PRO A 54 -6.42 10.17 -6.04
C PRO A 54 -5.53 9.48 -7.07
N VAL A 55 -6.11 8.57 -7.86
CA VAL A 55 -5.54 8.12 -9.12
C VAL A 55 -5.69 9.21 -10.19
N VAL A 56 -4.96 9.08 -11.30
CA VAL A 56 -4.85 10.14 -12.32
C VAL A 56 -6.18 10.48 -13.02
N SER A 57 -7.05 9.50 -13.25
CA SER A 57 -8.34 9.65 -13.96
C SER A 57 -9.29 8.50 -13.60
N GLU A 58 -10.54 8.57 -14.08
CA GLU A 58 -11.51 7.45 -14.09
C GLU A 58 -11.00 6.26 -14.92
#